data_AF-A0A4P9ZL18-F1
#
_entry.id   AF-A0A4P9ZL18-F1
#
_cell.length_a   1.000
_cell.length_b   1.000
_cell.length_c   1.000
_cell.angle_alpha   90.00
_cell.angle_beta   90.00
_cell.angle_gamma   90.00
#
_symmetry.space_group_name_H-M   'P 1'
#
loop_
_entity.id
_entity.type
_entity.pdbx_description
1 polymer ?
#
loop_
_entity_poly.entity_id
_entity_poly.type
_entity_poly.pdbx_seq_one_letter_code
_entity_poly.pdbx_strand_id
1 'polypeptide(L)'
;LSEAKIRTLLDNKEFKYLLDFDQLNIQKMNLKAFTGFQERPIRFAPTYKFEIGTHEYDPKRIPAWCDRILWWTPYGSDFINPTNYQSHMELALSDHKPVSSLFRLRIKTIRRDEQAAIYSQLLRELDKFENDCLPTARISDTQLDFGPVEYEKSVSRSVTLTNTGRVPAQFRFIPKLDDTEFCRPWLYVNPPTGTVLPGCQITIHFDIVVTNISAPTLNTSQEELRDILILHLENGKDYFISIQGNYLPTCFGTSLDVLARLPKPIRRMTLEEVQALGEEAQYSVPKEIWRLIDFLDRYGLSVPNLFFIDGKQSLVNYIRNCLDTGDEFDMALLLPPAGKPSEDQEEATARPGNGAEEDEDDDRFSGIYSVADTLVRLLKYLPEPIIPFGYFERCVEAGGRNAIVFQVLDSLPRANLNVFVFLVSFIKEVTLHAMDTEIAKEKLSLLMATILLRPSKATIETEDFTGTIMQHRRCFIRQFL
;
A
#
# COMPACT_ATOMS: atom_id res chain seq x y z
N LEU A 1 -23.71 -87.36 -44.29
CA LEU A 1 -23.46 -88.79 -43.97
C LEU A 1 -24.76 -89.56 -44.11
N SER A 2 -24.74 -90.85 -44.46
CA SER A 2 -25.95 -91.69 -44.41
C SER A 2 -26.37 -91.93 -42.96
N GLU A 3 -27.66 -92.13 -42.69
CA GLU A 3 -28.18 -92.30 -41.33
C GLU A 3 -27.54 -93.49 -40.61
N ALA A 4 -27.37 -94.63 -41.29
CA ALA A 4 -26.69 -95.81 -40.74
C ALA A 4 -25.26 -95.49 -40.28
N LYS A 5 -24.51 -94.69 -41.07
CA LYS A 5 -23.15 -94.25 -40.72
C LYS A 5 -23.16 -93.33 -39.49
N ILE A 6 -24.14 -92.42 -39.39
CA ILE A 6 -24.26 -91.53 -38.22
C ILE A 6 -24.51 -92.34 -36.95
N ARG A 7 -25.42 -93.32 -36.98
CA ARG A 7 -25.71 -94.19 -35.84
C ARG A 7 -24.48 -94.99 -35.40
N THR A 8 -23.75 -95.61 -36.34
CA THR A 8 -22.49 -96.32 -36.01
C THR A 8 -21.44 -95.40 -35.37
N LEU A 9 -21.29 -94.17 -35.87
CA LEU A 9 -20.34 -93.20 -35.30
C LEU A 9 -20.77 -92.72 -33.90
N LEU A 10 -22.08 -92.62 -33.64
CA LEU A 10 -22.61 -92.30 -32.31
C LEU A 10 -22.34 -93.42 -31.30
N ASP A 11 -22.56 -94.68 -31.70
CA ASP A 11 -22.29 -95.86 -30.86
C ASP A 11 -20.80 -95.96 -30.51
N ASN A 12 -19.92 -95.65 -31.47
CA ASN A 12 -18.47 -95.58 -31.28
C ASN A 12 -17.99 -94.30 -30.56
N LYS A 13 -18.89 -93.37 -30.21
CA LYS A 13 -18.60 -92.07 -29.59
C LYS A 13 -17.62 -91.20 -30.40
N GLU A 14 -17.65 -91.31 -31.73
CA GLU A 14 -16.83 -90.53 -32.66
C GLU A 14 -17.39 -89.10 -32.87
N PHE A 15 -17.69 -88.39 -31.77
CA PHE A 15 -18.35 -87.07 -31.80
C PHE A 15 -17.54 -86.02 -32.55
N LYS A 16 -16.21 -86.06 -32.44
CA LYS A 16 -15.33 -85.11 -33.15
C LYS A 16 -15.55 -85.17 -34.65
N TYR A 17 -15.63 -86.37 -35.22
CA TYR A 17 -15.83 -86.56 -36.65
C TYR A 17 -17.25 -86.18 -37.08
N LEU A 18 -18.26 -86.49 -36.27
CA LEU A 18 -19.63 -86.05 -36.52
C LEU A 18 -19.77 -84.53 -36.53
N LEU A 19 -19.04 -83.83 -35.66
CA LEU A 19 -19.02 -82.37 -35.56
C LEU A 19 -18.38 -81.68 -36.78
N ASP A 20 -17.60 -82.39 -37.60
CA ASP A 20 -17.08 -81.86 -38.87
C ASP A 20 -18.22 -81.61 -39.89
N PHE A 21 -19.35 -82.30 -39.73
CA PHE A 21 -20.55 -82.13 -40.55
C PHE A 21 -21.64 -81.29 -39.85
N ASP A 22 -21.35 -80.72 -38.68
CA ASP A 22 -22.28 -79.89 -37.91
C ASP A 22 -22.55 -78.56 -38.62
N GLN A 23 -23.82 -78.24 -38.84
CA GLN A 23 -24.22 -77.07 -39.62
C GLN A 23 -23.70 -75.77 -38.99
N LEU A 24 -23.75 -75.63 -37.65
CA LEU A 24 -23.30 -74.42 -36.98
C LEU A 24 -21.77 -74.26 -37.09
N ASN A 25 -20.99 -75.32 -36.89
CA ASN A 25 -19.54 -75.29 -37.10
C ASN A 25 -19.19 -74.85 -38.54
N ILE A 26 -19.89 -75.39 -39.55
CA ILE A 26 -19.71 -75.01 -40.95
C ILE A 26 -20.06 -73.54 -41.19
N GLN A 27 -21.16 -73.02 -40.63
CA GLN A 27 -21.52 -71.60 -40.78
C GLN A 27 -20.53 -70.67 -40.06
N LYS A 28 -20.02 -71.06 -38.88
CA LYS A 28 -18.98 -70.30 -38.15
C LYS A 28 -17.65 -70.28 -38.91
N MET A 29 -17.24 -71.43 -39.47
CA MET A 29 -16.01 -71.53 -40.27
C MET A 29 -16.08 -70.67 -41.53
N ASN A 30 -17.26 -70.59 -42.16
CA ASN A 30 -17.50 -69.73 -43.31
C ASN A 30 -17.78 -68.26 -42.94
N LEU A 31 -17.62 -67.88 -41.66
CA LEU A 31 -17.87 -66.53 -41.14
C LEU A 31 -19.29 -66.00 -41.39
N LYS A 32 -20.27 -66.91 -41.57
CA LYS A 32 -21.68 -66.58 -41.83
C LYS A 32 -22.52 -66.46 -40.56
N ALA A 33 -22.02 -66.95 -39.42
CA ALA A 33 -22.70 -66.86 -38.13
C ALA A 33 -21.68 -66.76 -36.98
N PHE A 34 -22.01 -65.98 -35.94
CA PHE A 34 -21.23 -65.83 -34.69
C PHE A 34 -19.72 -65.55 -34.90
N THR A 35 -19.40 -64.68 -35.85
CA THR A 35 -18.02 -64.28 -36.14
C THR A 35 -17.31 -63.75 -34.89
N GLY A 36 -16.10 -64.26 -34.62
CA GLY A 36 -15.30 -63.91 -33.44
C GLY A 36 -15.69 -64.65 -32.16
N PHE A 37 -16.87 -65.27 -32.09
CA PHE A 37 -17.27 -66.04 -30.91
C PHE A 37 -16.53 -67.39 -30.87
N GLN A 38 -16.01 -67.70 -29.69
CA GLN A 38 -15.34 -68.95 -29.36
C GLN A 38 -16.33 -69.91 -28.70
N GLU A 39 -16.05 -71.20 -28.83
CA GLU A 39 -16.79 -72.28 -28.17
C GLU A 39 -15.81 -73.36 -27.72
N ARG A 40 -16.07 -73.96 -26.56
CA ARG A 40 -15.20 -75.01 -26.01
C ARG A 40 -15.46 -76.30 -26.82
N PRO A 41 -14.43 -77.13 -27.09
CA PRO A 41 -14.64 -78.37 -27.81
C PRO A 41 -15.74 -79.23 -27.19
N ILE A 42 -16.75 -79.59 -27.99
CA ILE A 42 -17.84 -80.49 -27.57
C ILE A 42 -17.29 -81.90 -27.48
N ARG A 43 -17.49 -82.54 -26.32
CA ARG A 43 -17.03 -83.92 -26.03
C ARG A 43 -18.16 -84.84 -25.57
N PHE A 44 -19.39 -84.39 -25.71
CA PHE A 44 -20.60 -85.11 -25.32
C PHE A 44 -21.47 -85.45 -26.54
N ALA A 45 -22.35 -86.45 -26.39
CA ALA A 45 -23.24 -86.90 -27.45
C ALA A 45 -24.25 -85.81 -27.85
N PRO A 46 -24.88 -85.88 -29.05
CA PRO A 46 -25.93 -84.96 -29.44
C PRO A 46 -27.01 -84.80 -28.38
N THR A 47 -27.44 -83.57 -28.15
CA THR A 47 -28.35 -83.26 -27.04
C THR A 47 -29.80 -83.11 -27.47
N TYR A 48 -30.14 -83.38 -28.73
CA TYR A 48 -31.49 -83.18 -29.25
C TYR A 48 -32.02 -84.42 -29.99
N LYS A 49 -33.36 -84.51 -30.03
CA LYS A 49 -34.20 -85.55 -30.65
C LYS A 49 -34.24 -86.86 -29.88
N PHE A 50 -34.39 -86.75 -28.56
CA PHE A 50 -34.73 -87.89 -27.72
C PHE A 50 -36.25 -88.16 -27.73
N GLU A 51 -36.65 -89.38 -27.40
CA GLU A 51 -38.04 -89.63 -27.04
C GLU A 51 -38.33 -89.04 -25.65
N ILE A 52 -39.46 -88.33 -25.51
CA ILE A 52 -39.81 -87.65 -24.27
C ILE A 52 -40.04 -88.69 -23.17
N GLY A 53 -39.43 -88.47 -22.00
CA GLY A 53 -39.48 -89.42 -20.88
C GLY A 53 -38.42 -90.53 -20.95
N THR A 54 -37.56 -90.56 -21.99
CA THR A 54 -36.50 -91.57 -22.13
C THR A 54 -35.11 -90.94 -22.36
N HIS A 55 -34.10 -91.81 -22.44
CA HIS A 55 -32.72 -91.48 -22.84
C HIS A 55 -32.38 -92.05 -24.23
N GLU A 56 -33.38 -92.49 -24.98
CA GLU A 56 -33.22 -93.06 -26.32
C GLU A 56 -33.47 -92.00 -27.38
N TYR A 57 -32.66 -91.99 -28.44
CA TYR A 57 -32.88 -91.13 -29.59
C TYR A 57 -34.09 -91.63 -30.38
N ASP A 58 -34.92 -90.69 -30.83
CA ASP A 58 -36.04 -90.98 -31.71
C ASP A 58 -35.54 -91.68 -33.00
N PRO A 59 -35.98 -92.91 -33.29
CA PRO A 59 -35.49 -93.68 -34.43
C PRO A 59 -35.85 -93.04 -35.78
N LYS A 60 -36.80 -92.09 -35.82
CA LYS A 60 -37.20 -91.37 -37.03
C LYS A 60 -36.44 -90.07 -37.25
N ARG A 61 -35.63 -89.61 -36.28
CA ARG A 61 -34.94 -88.31 -36.33
C ARG A 61 -33.43 -88.46 -36.15
N ILE A 62 -32.65 -87.76 -36.97
CA ILE A 62 -31.17 -87.75 -36.88
C ILE A 62 -30.74 -86.85 -35.70
N PRO A 63 -30.05 -87.36 -34.67
CA PRO A 63 -29.63 -86.58 -33.49
C PRO A 63 -28.76 -85.35 -33.84
N ALA A 64 -28.86 -84.27 -33.05
CA ALA A 64 -28.12 -83.02 -33.28
C ALA A 64 -27.68 -82.30 -31.99
N TRP A 65 -26.67 -81.43 -32.09
CA TRP A 65 -26.24 -80.52 -31.01
C TRP A 65 -26.89 -79.14 -31.18
N CYS A 66 -28.09 -78.97 -30.64
CA CYS A 66 -28.83 -77.72 -30.80
C CYS A 66 -28.55 -76.69 -29.71
N ASP A 67 -28.16 -77.13 -28.51
CA ASP A 67 -27.87 -76.25 -27.38
C ASP A 67 -26.36 -75.97 -27.32
N ARG A 68 -25.97 -74.69 -27.51
CA ARG A 68 -24.57 -74.28 -27.71
C ARG A 68 -24.24 -73.06 -26.85
N ILE A 69 -23.11 -73.08 -26.15
CA ILE A 69 -22.64 -71.94 -25.35
C ILE A 69 -21.39 -71.35 -25.97
N LEU A 70 -21.53 -70.13 -26.49
CA LEU A 70 -20.45 -69.37 -27.12
C LEU A 70 -20.09 -68.14 -26.27
N TRP A 71 -18.85 -67.68 -26.37
CA TRP A 71 -18.40 -66.43 -25.74
C TRP A 71 -17.57 -65.58 -26.71
N TRP A 72 -17.53 -64.29 -26.46
CA TRP A 72 -16.72 -63.33 -27.21
C TRP A 72 -16.02 -62.38 -26.23
N THR A 73 -14.79 -61.97 -26.56
CA THR A 73 -14.04 -60.99 -25.75
C THR A 73 -13.14 -60.15 -26.65
N PRO A 74 -13.09 -58.82 -26.47
CA PRO A 74 -12.11 -57.97 -27.13
C PRO A 74 -10.73 -58.01 -26.44
N TYR A 75 -10.62 -58.59 -25.24
CA TYR A 75 -9.45 -58.51 -24.36
C TYR A 75 -8.49 -59.72 -24.47
N GLY A 76 -8.48 -60.43 -25.60
CA GLY A 76 -7.67 -61.63 -25.83
C GLY A 76 -8.19 -62.89 -25.11
N SER A 77 -7.64 -64.06 -25.46
CA SER A 77 -8.11 -65.37 -24.98
C SER A 77 -7.95 -65.61 -23.47
N ASP A 78 -7.04 -64.88 -22.82
CA ASP A 78 -6.70 -65.10 -21.40
C ASP A 78 -7.66 -64.41 -20.42
N PHE A 79 -8.57 -63.57 -20.94
CA PHE A 79 -9.54 -62.84 -20.13
C PHE A 79 -10.74 -63.71 -19.73
N ILE A 80 -11.16 -64.60 -20.64
CA ILE A 80 -12.27 -65.55 -20.44
C ILE A 80 -11.73 -66.96 -20.64
N ASN A 81 -11.58 -67.71 -19.55
CA ASN A 81 -11.14 -69.09 -19.60
C ASN A 81 -12.32 -70.04 -19.32
N PRO A 82 -12.88 -70.72 -20.33
CA PRO A 82 -13.88 -71.77 -20.12
C PRO A 82 -13.20 -72.98 -19.44
N THR A 83 -13.72 -73.45 -18.33
CA THR A 83 -13.14 -74.56 -17.54
C THR A 83 -13.89 -75.87 -17.72
N ASN A 84 -15.21 -75.82 -17.92
CA ASN A 84 -16.04 -76.99 -18.18
C ASN A 84 -17.04 -76.74 -19.30
N TYR A 85 -17.42 -77.77 -20.06
CA TYR A 85 -18.53 -77.75 -21.01
C TYR A 85 -19.11 -79.16 -21.14
N GLN A 86 -20.35 -79.34 -20.69
CA GLN A 86 -20.97 -80.66 -20.56
C GLN A 86 -22.47 -80.61 -20.84
N SER A 87 -23.01 -81.76 -21.24
CA SER A 87 -24.45 -82.04 -21.32
C SER A 87 -24.97 -82.72 -20.05
N HIS A 88 -26.25 -82.54 -19.75
CA HIS A 88 -26.97 -83.17 -18.65
C HIS A 88 -27.99 -84.18 -19.20
N MET A 89 -27.53 -85.40 -19.47
CA MET A 89 -28.29 -86.44 -20.18
C MET A 89 -29.35 -87.13 -19.32
N GLU A 90 -29.23 -87.03 -17.99
CA GLU A 90 -30.13 -87.57 -16.99
C GLU A 90 -31.51 -86.89 -16.96
N LEU A 91 -31.64 -85.72 -17.61
CA LEU A 91 -32.91 -84.99 -17.68
C LEU A 91 -33.75 -85.51 -18.85
N ALA A 92 -34.95 -86.04 -18.56
CA ALA A 92 -35.83 -86.67 -19.56
C ALA A 92 -37.14 -85.91 -19.84
N LEU A 93 -37.29 -84.71 -19.28
CA LEU A 93 -38.52 -83.92 -19.38
C LEU A 93 -38.80 -83.35 -20.78
N SER A 94 -37.79 -83.31 -21.64
CA SER A 94 -37.83 -82.79 -23.01
C SER A 94 -37.03 -83.70 -23.95
N ASP A 95 -37.30 -83.58 -25.25
CA ASP A 95 -36.46 -84.16 -26.30
C ASP A 95 -35.12 -83.42 -26.48
N HIS A 96 -34.90 -82.34 -25.71
CA HIS A 96 -33.62 -81.67 -25.50
C HIS A 96 -32.96 -82.04 -24.17
N LYS A 97 -31.63 -82.12 -24.19
CA LYS A 97 -30.75 -82.32 -23.03
C LYS A 97 -29.94 -81.03 -22.82
N PRO A 98 -30.11 -80.31 -21.69
CA PRO A 98 -29.42 -79.04 -21.46
C PRO A 98 -27.89 -79.17 -21.49
N VAL A 99 -27.21 -78.11 -21.91
CA VAL A 99 -25.75 -77.96 -21.79
C VAL A 99 -25.40 -76.86 -20.80
N SER A 100 -24.24 -76.98 -20.16
CA SER A 100 -23.71 -75.96 -19.26
C SER A 100 -22.21 -75.76 -19.49
N SER A 101 -21.75 -74.52 -19.31
CA SER A 101 -20.34 -74.15 -19.40
C SER A 101 -19.96 -73.31 -18.19
N LEU A 102 -18.77 -73.56 -17.63
CA LEU A 102 -18.24 -72.81 -16.48
C LEU A 102 -17.07 -71.94 -16.94
N PHE A 103 -17.11 -70.65 -16.62
CA PHE A 103 -16.09 -69.68 -17.04
C PHE A 103 -15.33 -69.11 -15.84
N ARG A 104 -14.00 -68.95 -16.00
CA ARG A 104 -13.16 -68.14 -15.11
C ARG A 104 -12.81 -66.83 -15.82
N LEU A 105 -13.18 -65.72 -15.20
CA LEU A 105 -12.98 -64.38 -15.74
C LEU A 105 -11.89 -63.64 -14.94
N ARG A 106 -11.05 -62.85 -15.61
CA ARG A 106 -10.17 -61.88 -14.93
C ARG A 106 -10.86 -60.52 -14.93
N ILE A 107 -11.02 -59.89 -13.78
CA ILE A 107 -11.57 -58.53 -13.67
C ILE A 107 -10.49 -57.56 -13.21
N LYS A 108 -10.50 -56.34 -13.74
CA LYS A 108 -9.65 -55.24 -13.22
C LYS A 108 -10.36 -54.64 -12.02
N THR A 109 -9.68 -54.57 -10.88
CA THR A 109 -10.20 -53.97 -9.65
C THR A 109 -9.21 -52.92 -9.15
N ILE A 110 -9.75 -51.81 -8.64
CA ILE A 110 -8.93 -50.76 -8.00
C ILE A 110 -8.83 -51.13 -6.53
N ARG A 111 -7.60 -51.19 -6.00
CA ARG A 111 -7.34 -51.32 -4.57
C ARG A 111 -7.65 -49.97 -3.90
N ARG A 112 -8.82 -49.87 -3.28
CA ARG A 112 -9.35 -48.62 -2.70
C ARG A 112 -8.43 -48.03 -1.63
N ASP A 113 -7.80 -48.87 -0.81
CA ASP A 113 -6.92 -48.42 0.27
C ASP A 113 -5.66 -47.73 -0.27
N GLU A 114 -5.05 -48.30 -1.31
CA GLU A 114 -3.88 -47.69 -1.97
C GLU A 114 -4.24 -46.42 -2.73
N GLN A 115 -5.40 -46.40 -3.40
CA GLN A 115 -5.92 -45.20 -4.03
C GLN A 115 -6.08 -44.08 -3.00
N ALA A 116 -6.68 -44.37 -1.84
CA ALA A 116 -6.88 -43.41 -0.76
C ALA A 116 -5.55 -42.92 -0.17
N ALA A 117 -4.57 -43.82 -0.01
CA ALA A 117 -3.23 -43.47 0.47
C ALA A 117 -2.50 -42.52 -0.50
N ILE A 118 -2.47 -42.84 -1.80
CA ILE A 118 -1.87 -42.00 -2.84
C ILE A 118 -2.59 -40.64 -2.91
N TYR A 119 -3.93 -40.64 -2.90
CA TYR A 119 -4.71 -39.41 -2.92
C TYR A 119 -4.40 -38.51 -1.72
N SER A 120 -4.31 -39.09 -0.52
CA SER A 120 -3.95 -38.36 0.70
C SER A 120 -2.52 -37.81 0.64
N GLN A 121 -1.59 -38.54 0.05
CA GLN A 121 -0.22 -38.05 -0.16
C GLN A 121 -0.20 -36.86 -1.12
N LEU A 122 -0.89 -36.96 -2.26
CA LEU A 122 -0.95 -35.89 -3.25
C LEU A 122 -1.57 -34.61 -2.67
N LEU A 123 -2.63 -34.74 -1.86
CA LEU A 123 -3.20 -33.58 -1.15
C LEU A 123 -2.18 -32.90 -0.24
N ARG A 124 -1.41 -33.67 0.55
CA ARG A 124 -0.36 -33.10 1.42
C ARG A 124 0.75 -32.41 0.62
N GLU A 125 1.11 -32.94 -0.54
CA GLU A 125 2.11 -32.33 -1.42
C GLU A 125 1.59 -31.02 -2.03
N LEU A 126 0.31 -30.97 -2.41
CA LEU A 126 -0.37 -29.74 -2.87
C LEU A 126 -0.46 -28.70 -1.75
N ASP A 127 -0.92 -29.07 -0.55
CA ASP A 127 -1.01 -28.17 0.60
C ASP A 127 0.37 -27.58 0.94
N LYS A 128 1.42 -28.40 0.89
CA LYS A 128 2.80 -27.95 1.11
C LYS A 128 3.25 -26.98 0.02
N PHE A 129 2.94 -27.28 -1.24
CA PHE A 129 3.28 -26.42 -2.36
C PHE A 129 2.57 -25.06 -2.26
N GLU A 130 1.27 -25.05 -1.95
CA GLU A 130 0.49 -23.82 -1.76
C GLU A 130 1.08 -22.97 -0.63
N ASN A 131 1.41 -23.57 0.52
CA ASN A 131 2.06 -22.87 1.63
C ASN A 131 3.47 -22.35 1.27
N ASP A 132 4.27 -23.15 0.55
CA ASP A 132 5.60 -22.75 0.07
C ASP A 132 5.52 -21.59 -0.95
N CYS A 133 4.38 -21.41 -1.62
CA CYS A 133 4.09 -20.32 -2.54
C CYS A 133 3.54 -19.05 -1.88
N LEU A 134 3.23 -19.07 -0.58
CA LEU A 134 2.82 -17.85 0.12
C LEU A 134 4.05 -16.97 0.39
N PRO A 135 4.01 -15.67 0.02
CA PRO A 135 5.10 -14.75 0.32
C PRO A 135 5.19 -14.55 1.84
N THR A 136 6.41 -14.65 2.36
CA THR A 136 6.69 -14.45 3.79
C THR A 136 7.91 -13.55 3.95
N ALA A 137 7.81 -12.60 4.87
CA ALA A 137 8.89 -11.67 5.15
C ALA A 137 9.15 -11.57 6.67
N ARG A 138 10.27 -10.96 7.01
CA ARG A 138 10.60 -10.55 8.37
C ARG A 138 10.99 -9.08 8.34
N ILE A 139 10.50 -8.32 9.31
CA ILE A 139 10.91 -6.94 9.55
C ILE A 139 11.88 -6.89 10.74
N SER A 140 12.89 -6.03 10.68
CA SER A 140 13.88 -5.87 11.76
C SER A 140 13.23 -5.37 13.05
N ASP A 141 12.42 -4.30 12.91
CA ASP A 141 11.82 -3.57 14.02
C ASP A 141 10.39 -3.16 13.66
N THR A 142 9.49 -3.22 14.64
CA THR A 142 8.09 -2.80 14.50
C THR A 142 7.75 -1.56 15.32
N GLN A 143 8.74 -1.00 16.01
CA GLN A 143 8.60 0.21 16.82
C GLN A 143 9.78 1.13 16.51
N LEU A 144 9.48 2.33 15.99
CA LEU A 144 10.47 3.33 15.66
C LEU A 144 10.30 4.54 16.56
N ASP A 145 11.29 4.77 17.42
CA ASP A 145 11.38 5.97 18.25
C ASP A 145 12.34 6.99 17.63
N PHE A 146 11.78 8.14 17.28
CA PHE A 146 12.49 9.27 16.70
C PHE A 146 13.10 10.20 17.77
N GLY A 147 12.75 10.02 19.05
CA GLY A 147 13.22 10.88 20.12
C GLY A 147 12.70 12.32 19.96
N PRO A 148 13.47 13.35 20.39
CA PRO A 148 13.06 14.73 20.24
C PRO A 148 13.04 15.16 18.77
N VAL A 149 11.90 15.70 18.33
CA VAL A 149 11.70 16.22 16.98
C VAL A 149 11.43 17.72 17.06
N GLU A 150 12.24 18.50 16.36
CA GLU A 150 12.08 19.95 16.26
C GLU A 150 11.45 20.35 14.92
N TYR A 151 10.78 21.49 14.90
CA TYR A 151 10.23 22.07 13.68
C TYR A 151 11.31 22.26 12.59
N GLU A 152 10.99 21.89 11.35
CA GLU A 152 11.85 21.92 10.15
C GLU A 152 13.18 21.15 10.24
N LYS A 153 13.42 20.35 11.30
CA LYS A 153 14.57 19.45 11.37
C LYS A 153 14.13 18.02 11.04
N SER A 154 14.75 17.44 10.01
CA SER A 154 14.48 16.05 9.64
C SER A 154 15.15 15.08 10.62
N VAL A 155 14.39 14.09 11.09
CA VAL A 155 14.91 12.98 11.88
C VAL A 155 14.58 11.68 11.16
N SER A 156 15.61 10.88 10.87
CA SER A 156 15.49 9.65 10.09
C SER A 156 15.64 8.39 10.94
N ARG A 157 14.85 7.36 10.61
CA ARG A 157 15.00 5.97 11.06
C ARG A 157 14.83 5.03 9.88
N SER A 158 15.19 3.76 10.06
CA SER A 158 14.97 2.76 9.02
C SER A 158 14.64 1.40 9.62
N VAL A 159 13.94 0.58 8.82
CA VAL A 159 13.73 -0.83 9.10
C VAL A 159 14.20 -1.64 7.91
N THR A 160 14.64 -2.87 8.17
CA THR A 160 14.99 -3.81 7.11
C THR A 160 13.88 -4.83 6.95
N LEU A 161 13.36 -4.96 5.72
CA LEU A 161 12.42 -6.00 5.32
C LEU A 161 13.20 -7.09 4.56
N THR A 162 13.22 -8.29 5.10
CA THR A 162 13.90 -9.47 4.53
C THR A 162 12.87 -10.47 4.04
N ASN A 163 12.97 -10.91 2.78
CA ASN A 163 12.12 -11.98 2.26
C ASN A 163 12.65 -13.35 2.70
N THR A 164 11.89 -14.01 3.58
CA THR A 164 12.20 -15.35 4.11
C THR A 164 11.46 -16.47 3.39
N GLY A 165 10.60 -16.14 2.43
CA GLY A 165 9.82 -17.07 1.64
C GLY A 165 10.56 -17.60 0.41
N ARG A 166 9.84 -18.37 -0.42
CA ARG A 166 10.37 -18.96 -1.65
C ARG A 166 9.96 -18.23 -2.93
N VAL A 167 9.03 -17.27 -2.81
CA VAL A 167 8.52 -16.46 -3.91
C VAL A 167 8.88 -14.99 -3.70
N PRO A 168 8.93 -14.16 -4.76
CA PRO A 168 9.08 -12.72 -4.62
C PRO A 168 8.00 -12.13 -3.70
N ALA A 169 8.43 -11.29 -2.76
CA ALA A 169 7.58 -10.65 -1.77
C ALA A 169 7.33 -9.21 -2.20
N GLN A 170 6.11 -8.91 -2.65
CA GLN A 170 5.69 -7.54 -2.99
C GLN A 170 5.07 -6.89 -1.76
N PHE A 171 5.53 -5.69 -1.41
CA PHE A 171 5.00 -4.95 -0.28
C PHE A 171 4.53 -3.55 -0.69
N ARG A 172 3.56 -3.03 0.05
CA ARG A 172 3.09 -1.64 -0.04
C ARG A 172 2.56 -1.16 1.29
N PHE A 173 2.73 0.12 1.60
CA PHE A 173 1.99 0.74 2.69
C PHE A 173 0.54 1.02 2.27
N ILE A 174 -0.41 0.71 3.15
CA ILE A 174 -1.85 0.88 2.88
C ILE A 174 -2.50 1.84 3.90
N PRO A 175 -3.52 2.60 3.47
CA PRO A 175 -4.28 3.45 4.38
C PRO A 175 -4.98 2.65 5.47
N LYS A 176 -5.15 3.30 6.62
CA LYS A 176 -6.01 2.83 7.72
C LYS A 176 -7.48 2.97 7.29
N LEU A 177 -8.41 2.27 7.95
CA LEU A 177 -9.82 2.17 7.52
C LEU A 177 -10.51 3.52 7.29
N ASP A 178 -10.17 4.53 8.09
CA ASP A 178 -10.79 5.85 8.05
C ASP A 178 -9.93 6.92 7.35
N ASP A 179 -8.71 6.56 6.92
CA ASP A 179 -7.74 7.51 6.36
C ASP A 179 -7.65 7.37 4.83
N THR A 180 -7.39 8.48 4.14
CA THR A 180 -7.11 8.47 2.70
C THR A 180 -5.66 8.14 2.39
N GLU A 181 -4.75 8.62 3.25
CA GLU A 181 -3.30 8.43 3.15
C GLU A 181 -2.83 7.38 4.14
N PHE A 182 -1.71 6.71 3.83
CA PHE A 182 -1.17 5.65 4.72
C PHE A 182 -0.41 6.20 5.94
N CYS A 183 0.10 7.43 5.86
CA CYS A 183 0.84 8.10 6.92
C CYS A 183 0.37 9.53 7.16
N ARG A 184 0.68 10.07 8.34
CA ARG A 184 0.46 11.49 8.66
C ARG A 184 1.34 12.43 7.81
N PRO A 185 0.95 13.71 7.62
CA PRO A 185 1.68 14.66 6.76
C PRO A 185 3.11 14.97 7.20
N TRP A 186 3.44 14.74 8.48
CA TRP A 186 4.77 14.96 9.04
C TRP A 186 5.72 13.76 8.87
N LEU A 187 5.25 12.64 8.30
CA LEU A 187 6.02 11.41 8.10
C LEU A 187 6.19 11.11 6.61
N TYR A 188 7.43 10.86 6.21
CA TYR A 188 7.80 10.42 4.87
C TYR A 188 8.37 9.01 4.91
N VAL A 189 7.99 8.16 3.95
CA VAL A 189 8.42 6.76 3.87
C VAL A 189 8.99 6.46 2.50
N ASN A 190 10.21 5.91 2.44
CA ASN A 190 10.88 5.61 1.19
C ASN A 190 11.68 4.28 1.22
N PRO A 191 11.42 3.33 0.30
CA PRO A 191 10.33 3.34 -0.67
C PRO A 191 8.98 2.96 -0.01
N PRO A 192 7.85 3.54 -0.44
CA PRO A 192 6.53 3.19 0.10
C PRO A 192 5.99 1.85 -0.45
N THR A 193 6.56 1.36 -1.56
CA THR A 193 6.24 0.07 -2.17
C THR A 193 7.50 -0.56 -2.74
N GLY A 194 7.50 -1.88 -2.93
CA GLY A 194 8.65 -2.54 -3.54
C GLY A 194 8.49 -4.04 -3.66
N THR A 195 9.48 -4.68 -4.28
CA THR A 195 9.57 -6.14 -4.42
C THR A 195 10.90 -6.62 -3.87
N VAL A 196 10.86 -7.63 -3.00
CA VAL A 196 12.05 -8.26 -2.42
C VAL A 196 12.13 -9.69 -2.92
N LEU A 197 13.22 -10.05 -3.61
CA LEU A 197 13.45 -11.41 -4.07
C LEU A 197 13.75 -12.37 -2.90
N PRO A 198 13.50 -13.69 -3.03
CA PRO A 198 13.79 -14.66 -1.99
C PRO A 198 15.22 -14.57 -1.46
N GLY A 199 15.39 -14.48 -0.14
CA GLY A 199 16.69 -14.35 0.51
C GLY A 199 17.33 -12.95 0.44
N CYS A 200 16.73 -12.01 -0.29
CA CYS A 200 17.17 -10.62 -0.31
C CYS A 200 16.50 -9.80 0.80
N GLN A 201 17.03 -8.58 1.00
CA GLN A 201 16.48 -7.61 1.93
C GLN A 201 16.45 -6.21 1.31
N ILE A 202 15.55 -5.36 1.81
CA ILE A 202 15.45 -3.94 1.47
C ILE A 202 15.39 -3.11 2.74
N THR A 203 16.01 -1.93 2.71
CA THR A 203 15.91 -0.95 3.79
C THR A 203 14.85 0.07 3.43
N ILE A 204 13.89 0.27 4.33
CA ILE A 204 12.84 1.28 4.21
C ILE A 204 13.20 2.39 5.20
N HIS A 205 13.31 3.61 4.68
CA HIS A 205 13.62 4.82 5.42
C HIS A 205 12.34 5.55 5.81
N PHE A 206 12.34 6.09 7.02
CA PHE A 206 11.25 6.86 7.60
C PHE A 206 11.84 8.19 8.07
N ASP A 207 11.34 9.30 7.56
CA ASP A 207 11.79 10.65 7.90
C ASP A 207 10.63 11.42 8.51
N ILE A 208 10.82 11.93 9.73
CA ILE A 208 9.87 12.86 10.34
C ILE A 208 10.35 14.28 10.06
N VAL A 209 9.50 15.11 9.46
CA VAL A 209 9.71 16.54 9.26
C VAL A 209 8.43 17.29 9.62
N VAL A 210 8.48 18.06 10.71
CA VAL A 210 7.36 18.92 11.11
C VAL A 210 7.46 20.26 10.39
N THR A 211 6.41 20.63 9.65
CA THR A 211 6.32 21.88 8.89
C THR A 211 5.17 22.76 9.39
N ASN A 212 4.94 23.91 8.75
CA ASN A 212 3.82 24.80 9.05
C ASN A 212 2.43 24.15 8.87
N ILE A 213 2.34 22.98 8.25
CA ILE A 213 1.09 22.23 8.09
C ILE A 213 0.73 21.47 9.38
N SER A 214 1.70 20.81 10.00
CA SER A 214 1.48 19.95 11.18
C SER A 214 1.81 20.63 12.51
N ALA A 215 2.68 21.65 12.50
CA ALA A 215 3.04 22.38 13.72
C ALA A 215 1.85 22.93 14.50
N PRO A 216 0.78 23.51 13.88
CA PRO A 216 -0.34 24.07 14.65
C PRO A 216 -1.05 23.06 15.56
N THR A 217 -1.33 21.86 15.05
CA THR A 217 -2.01 20.79 15.80
C THR A 217 -1.08 20.16 16.83
N LEU A 218 0.21 19.99 16.49
CA LEU A 218 1.23 19.46 17.39
C LEU A 218 1.57 20.43 18.54
N ASN A 219 1.67 21.74 18.27
CA ASN A 219 1.96 22.76 19.29
C ASN A 219 0.85 22.85 20.36
N THR A 220 -0.40 22.57 19.98
CA THR A 220 -1.57 22.63 20.85
C THR A 220 -1.98 21.27 21.42
N SER A 221 -1.21 20.20 21.14
CA SER A 221 -1.51 18.81 21.54
C SER A 221 -2.86 18.30 21.04
N GLN A 222 -3.37 18.84 19.92
CA GLN A 222 -4.51 18.26 19.22
C GLN A 222 -4.10 16.98 18.47
N GLU A 223 -2.82 16.90 18.10
CA GLU A 223 -2.19 15.75 17.47
C GLU A 223 -0.90 15.42 18.23
N GLU A 224 -0.50 14.14 18.21
CA GLU A 224 0.78 13.68 18.74
C GLU A 224 1.66 13.18 17.59
N LEU A 225 2.99 13.18 17.77
CA LEU A 225 3.92 12.50 16.85
C LEU A 225 3.85 10.97 17.05
N ARG A 226 2.68 10.41 16.77
CA ARG A 226 2.39 8.98 16.82
C ARG A 226 1.59 8.56 15.61
N ASP A 227 2.02 7.48 14.99
CA ASP A 227 1.28 6.86 13.89
C ASP A 227 1.50 5.34 13.89
N ILE A 228 0.59 4.61 13.26
CA ILE A 228 0.77 3.18 12.97
C ILE A 228 0.65 3.00 11.46
N LEU A 229 1.73 2.50 10.86
CA LEU A 229 1.80 2.20 9.45
C LEU A 229 1.55 0.71 9.22
N ILE A 230 0.78 0.40 8.18
CA ILE A 230 0.46 -0.97 7.78
C ILE A 230 1.27 -1.29 6.52
N LEU A 231 2.33 -2.07 6.68
CA LEU A 231 3.06 -2.66 5.56
C LEU A 231 2.35 -3.96 5.17
N HIS A 232 1.66 -3.92 4.04
CA HIS A 232 0.93 -5.05 3.48
C HIS A 232 1.82 -5.84 2.53
N LEU A 233 1.89 -7.15 2.74
CA LEU A 233 2.51 -8.08 1.79
C LEU A 233 1.42 -8.68 0.91
N GLU A 234 1.53 -8.54 -0.41
CA GLU A 234 0.51 -9.06 -1.34
C GLU A 234 0.34 -10.57 -1.18
N ASN A 235 -0.89 -11.04 -0.98
CA ASN A 235 -1.20 -12.45 -0.68
C ASN A 235 -0.44 -13.01 0.54
N GLY A 236 0.02 -12.14 1.43
CA GLY A 236 0.81 -12.46 2.61
C GLY A 236 0.24 -11.82 3.86
N LYS A 237 1.12 -11.59 4.84
CA LYS A 237 0.79 -11.03 6.15
C LYS A 237 1.00 -9.51 6.18
N ASP A 238 0.22 -8.82 7.01
CA ASP A 238 0.42 -7.41 7.36
C ASP A 238 1.39 -7.23 8.54
N TYR A 239 2.24 -6.21 8.44
CA TYR A 239 3.15 -5.76 9.50
C TYR A 239 2.74 -4.37 9.97
N PHE A 240 2.55 -4.23 11.27
CA PHE A 240 2.19 -2.96 11.91
C PHE A 240 3.46 -2.33 12.48
N ILE A 241 3.83 -1.17 11.94
CA ILE A 241 5.00 -0.41 12.37
C ILE A 241 4.50 0.79 13.16
N SER A 242 4.76 0.80 14.47
CA SER A 242 4.44 1.93 15.33
C SER A 242 5.54 2.98 15.25
N ILE A 243 5.14 4.21 14.97
CA ILE A 243 5.99 5.39 14.90
C ILE A 243 5.72 6.22 16.15
N GLN A 244 6.77 6.62 16.86
CA GLN A 244 6.68 7.50 18.01
C GLN A 244 7.80 8.55 17.98
N GLY A 245 7.47 9.76 18.40
CA GLY A 245 8.43 10.85 18.62
C GLY A 245 7.95 11.78 19.73
N ASN A 246 8.88 12.55 20.28
CA ASN A 246 8.61 13.60 21.24
C ASN A 246 8.75 14.95 20.54
N TYR A 247 7.63 15.60 20.22
CA TYR A 247 7.66 16.89 19.55
C TYR A 247 8.08 18.01 20.52
N LEU A 248 9.04 18.83 20.11
CA LEU A 248 9.42 20.05 20.82
C LEU A 248 8.62 21.23 20.24
N PRO A 249 7.65 21.80 20.99
CA PRO A 249 6.80 22.88 20.48
C PRO A 249 7.61 24.09 20.04
N THR A 250 7.06 24.81 19.06
CA THR A 250 7.64 26.05 18.55
C THR A 250 6.60 27.17 18.47
N CYS A 251 7.05 28.42 18.58
CA CYS A 251 6.17 29.57 18.34
C CYS A 251 5.69 29.63 16.88
N PHE A 252 6.41 29.01 15.95
CA PHE A 252 6.02 28.89 14.54
C PHE A 252 4.79 27.99 14.39
N GLY A 253 3.80 28.42 13.60
CA GLY A 253 2.55 27.68 13.46
C GLY A 253 1.62 27.77 14.69
N THR A 254 1.98 28.49 15.75
CA THR A 254 1.07 28.76 16.86
C THR A 254 0.20 29.98 16.52
N SER A 255 -1.09 29.95 16.87
CA SER A 255 -1.99 31.08 16.57
C SER A 255 -1.58 32.33 17.36
N LEU A 256 -1.88 33.49 16.78
CA LEU A 256 -1.53 34.77 17.38
C LEU A 256 -2.15 34.94 18.78
N ASP A 257 -3.39 34.49 18.92
CA ASP A 257 -4.14 34.50 20.17
C ASP A 257 -3.47 33.64 21.25
N VAL A 258 -3.04 32.41 20.92
CA VAL A 258 -2.30 31.55 21.85
C VAL A 258 -0.97 32.20 22.23
N LEU A 259 -0.21 32.70 21.26
CA LEU A 259 1.08 33.38 21.53
C LEU A 259 0.93 34.59 22.47
N ALA A 260 -0.14 35.38 22.31
CA ALA A 260 -0.44 36.54 23.16
C ALA A 260 -0.82 36.16 24.61
N ARG A 261 -1.30 34.94 24.81
CA ARG A 261 -1.70 34.38 26.12
C ARG A 261 -0.56 33.66 26.85
N LEU A 262 0.53 33.31 26.16
CA LEU A 262 1.62 32.54 26.76
C LEU A 262 2.44 33.39 27.77
N PRO A 263 2.44 33.03 29.08
CA PRO A 263 3.20 33.76 30.10
C PRO A 263 4.70 33.62 29.96
N LYS A 264 5.15 32.49 29.40
CA LYS A 264 6.54 32.10 29.23
C LYS A 264 6.77 31.58 27.80
N PRO A 265 8.03 31.45 27.35
CA PRO A 265 8.35 30.81 26.07
C PRO A 265 7.72 29.42 25.97
N ILE A 266 7.32 29.00 24.77
CA ILE A 266 6.50 27.80 24.56
C ILE A 266 7.19 26.53 25.09
N ARG A 267 8.52 26.41 25.00
CA ARG A 267 9.27 25.25 25.52
C ARG A 267 9.54 25.31 27.04
N ARG A 268 9.15 26.40 27.70
CA ARG A 268 9.14 26.51 29.17
C ARG A 268 7.75 26.31 29.76
N MET A 269 6.78 25.89 28.92
CA MET A 269 5.43 25.51 29.31
C MET A 269 5.30 23.98 29.24
N THR A 270 4.50 23.39 30.12
CA THR A 270 4.03 22.01 29.93
C THR A 270 2.82 21.98 29.01
N LEU A 271 2.49 20.81 28.46
CA LEU A 271 1.33 20.65 27.59
C LEU A 271 0.02 20.99 28.33
N GLU A 272 -0.09 20.60 29.60
CA GLU A 272 -1.23 20.91 30.45
C GLU A 272 -1.35 22.41 30.71
N GLU A 273 -0.24 23.11 30.90
CA GLU A 273 -0.24 24.57 31.08
C GLU A 273 -0.71 25.30 29.81
N VAL A 274 -0.35 24.81 28.62
CA VAL A 274 -0.81 25.39 27.34
C VAL A 274 -2.31 25.15 27.13
N GLN A 275 -2.81 23.96 27.47
CA GLN A 275 -4.24 23.64 27.38
C GLN A 275 -5.10 24.39 28.41
N ALA A 276 -4.52 24.72 29.57
CA ALA A 276 -5.19 25.45 30.64
C ALA A 276 -5.11 26.98 30.52
N LEU A 277 -4.60 27.52 29.40
CA LEU A 277 -4.56 28.97 29.17
C LEU A 277 -5.98 29.55 29.19
N GLY A 278 -6.19 30.57 30.04
CA GLY A 278 -7.44 31.33 30.09
C GLY A 278 -7.73 32.07 28.78
N GLU A 279 -8.88 32.74 28.70
CA GLU A 279 -9.30 33.44 27.47
C GLU A 279 -8.67 34.83 27.32
N GLU A 280 -8.13 35.42 28.39
CA GLU A 280 -7.58 36.77 28.37
C GLU A 280 -6.12 36.80 27.87
N ALA A 281 -5.85 37.67 26.89
CA ALA A 281 -4.50 37.95 26.41
C ALA A 281 -3.65 38.61 27.51
N GLN A 282 -2.49 38.02 27.78
CA GLN A 282 -1.54 38.58 28.74
C GLN A 282 -0.75 39.75 28.16
N TYR A 283 -0.41 39.66 26.87
CA TYR A 283 0.34 40.66 26.16
C TYR A 283 -0.47 41.23 25.00
N SER A 284 -0.36 42.53 24.76
CA SER A 284 -1.02 43.18 23.62
C SER A 284 -0.41 42.75 22.28
N VAL A 285 0.88 42.44 22.28
CA VAL A 285 1.65 41.89 21.15
C VAL A 285 2.41 40.68 21.68
N PRO A 286 2.42 39.53 20.98
CA PRO A 286 3.24 38.38 21.37
C PRO A 286 4.70 38.74 21.57
N LYS A 287 5.28 38.23 22.65
CA LYS A 287 6.68 38.49 23.04
C LYS A 287 7.67 38.09 21.95
N GLU A 288 7.36 37.07 21.16
CA GLU A 288 8.19 36.59 20.07
C GLU A 288 8.28 37.61 18.92
N ILE A 289 7.14 38.18 18.53
CA ILE A 289 7.06 39.25 17.51
C ILE A 289 7.74 40.51 18.04
N TRP A 290 7.46 40.86 19.30
CA TRP A 290 8.08 42.02 19.95
C TRP A 290 9.61 41.92 19.98
N ARG A 291 10.17 40.77 20.36
CA ARG A 291 11.63 40.56 20.42
C ARG A 291 12.30 40.70 19.05
N LEU A 292 11.67 40.17 18.00
CA LEU A 292 12.19 40.31 16.63
C LEU A 292 12.15 41.77 16.17
N ILE A 293 11.02 42.46 16.37
CA ILE A 293 10.87 43.87 15.96
C ILE A 293 11.79 44.78 16.79
N ASP A 294 11.90 44.59 18.11
CA ASP A 294 12.80 45.38 18.97
C ASP A 294 14.27 45.24 18.54
N PHE A 295 14.70 44.04 18.13
CA PHE A 295 16.03 43.85 17.56
C PHE A 295 16.19 44.62 16.23
N LEU A 296 15.23 44.49 15.32
CA LEU A 296 15.30 45.12 14.00
C LEU A 296 15.18 46.65 14.09
N ASP A 297 14.43 47.18 15.05
CA ASP A 297 14.34 48.62 15.33
C ASP A 297 15.67 49.19 15.79
N ARG A 298 16.38 48.46 16.67
CA ARG A 298 17.68 48.90 17.19
C ARG A 298 18.83 48.78 16.19
N TYR A 299 18.82 47.74 15.35
CA TYR A 299 19.99 47.38 14.53
C TYR A 299 19.72 47.30 13.03
N GLY A 300 18.46 47.19 12.61
CA GLY A 300 18.06 46.90 11.23
C GLY A 300 17.63 48.10 10.39
N LEU A 301 17.24 49.23 10.99
CA LEU A 301 16.65 50.36 10.24
C LEU A 301 17.55 50.93 9.13
N SER A 302 18.87 50.93 9.35
CA SER A 302 19.85 51.42 8.36
C SER A 302 20.38 50.33 7.42
N VAL A 303 19.88 49.10 7.51
CA VAL A 303 20.40 47.96 6.74
C VAL A 303 19.78 47.96 5.34
N PRO A 304 20.59 47.91 4.28
CA PRO A 304 20.08 47.92 2.91
C PRO A 304 19.29 46.64 2.63
N ASN A 305 18.22 46.76 1.85
CA ASN A 305 17.39 45.64 1.41
C ASN A 305 16.81 44.78 2.55
N LEU A 306 16.61 45.36 3.74
CA LEU A 306 15.92 44.69 4.85
C LEU A 306 14.57 44.10 4.36
N PHE A 307 14.33 42.82 4.66
CA PHE A 307 13.20 42.00 4.18
C PHE A 307 13.24 41.49 2.74
N PHE A 308 14.27 41.85 1.95
CA PHE A 308 14.42 41.40 0.56
C PHE A 308 15.64 40.51 0.33
N ILE A 309 16.44 40.29 1.38
CA ILE A 309 17.55 39.34 1.41
C ILE A 309 17.18 38.23 2.38
N ASP A 310 17.30 36.98 1.93
CA ASP A 310 16.98 35.80 2.73
C ASP A 310 18.02 35.60 3.84
N GLY A 311 17.56 35.07 4.97
CA GLY A 311 18.43 34.76 6.11
C GLY A 311 19.26 33.50 5.88
N LYS A 312 20.40 33.40 6.58
CA LYS A 312 21.13 32.13 6.67
C LYS A 312 20.27 31.14 7.48
N GLN A 313 19.95 29.99 6.89
CA GLN A 313 19.03 29.01 7.51
C GLN A 313 19.50 28.52 8.89
N SER A 314 20.81 28.42 9.11
CA SER A 314 21.39 28.10 10.43
C SER A 314 21.06 29.15 11.48
N LEU A 315 21.14 30.44 11.13
CA LEU A 315 20.79 31.55 12.01
C LEU A 315 19.28 31.69 12.20
N VAL A 316 18.46 31.49 11.16
CA VAL A 316 16.99 31.43 11.30
C VAL A 316 16.57 30.34 12.29
N ASN A 317 17.20 29.15 12.20
CA ASN A 317 16.98 28.06 13.14
C ASN A 317 17.42 28.41 14.56
N TYR A 318 18.57 29.09 14.71
CA TYR A 318 19.07 29.57 15.99
C TYR A 318 18.10 30.59 16.63
N ILE A 319 17.71 31.62 15.88
CA ILE A 319 16.81 32.68 16.35
C ILE A 319 15.46 32.08 16.76
N ARG A 320 14.89 31.19 15.94
CA ARG A 320 13.68 30.45 16.29
C ARG A 320 13.84 29.67 17.59
N ASN A 321 14.95 28.96 17.77
CA ASN A 321 15.21 28.26 19.02
C ASN A 321 15.25 29.22 20.23
N CYS A 322 15.90 30.38 20.12
CA CYS A 322 15.89 31.42 21.14
C CYS A 322 14.49 31.98 21.44
N LEU A 323 13.60 32.05 20.44
CA LEU A 323 12.20 32.43 20.65
C LEU A 323 11.43 31.34 21.40
N ASP A 324 11.63 30.08 21.02
CA ASP A 324 10.97 28.92 21.60
C ASP A 324 11.37 28.70 23.07
N THR A 325 12.66 28.85 23.39
CA THR A 325 13.22 28.67 24.73
C THR A 325 13.19 29.93 25.57
N GLY A 326 13.15 31.12 24.94
CA GLY A 326 13.30 32.42 25.59
C GLY A 326 14.72 32.77 26.00
N ASP A 327 15.71 32.13 25.40
CA ASP A 327 17.11 32.49 25.60
C ASP A 327 17.42 33.78 24.85
N GLU A 328 18.31 34.62 25.40
CA GLU A 328 18.69 35.88 24.78
C GLU A 328 19.43 35.67 23.46
N PHE A 329 19.32 36.64 22.55
CA PHE A 329 20.07 36.60 21.29
C PHE A 329 21.56 36.82 21.55
N ASP A 330 22.40 35.99 20.93
CA ASP A 330 23.84 36.20 20.99
C ASP A 330 24.20 37.31 20.00
N MET A 331 24.44 38.50 20.55
CA MET A 331 24.76 39.68 19.76
C MET A 331 26.08 39.54 19.01
N ALA A 332 27.04 38.75 19.51
CA ALA A 332 28.30 38.52 18.80
C ALA A 332 28.10 37.64 17.57
N LEU A 333 27.14 36.71 17.63
CA LEU A 333 26.74 35.88 16.50
C LEU A 333 25.92 36.65 15.47
N LEU A 334 24.95 37.46 15.91
CA LEU A 334 24.04 38.17 15.01
C LEU A 334 24.61 39.49 14.45
N LEU A 335 25.55 40.11 15.15
CA LEU A 335 26.24 41.34 14.74
C LEU A 335 27.76 41.12 14.77
N PRO A 336 28.31 40.26 13.88
CA PRO A 336 29.74 40.00 13.87
C PRO A 336 30.52 41.29 13.60
N PRO A 337 31.65 41.53 14.30
CA PRO A 337 32.49 42.67 14.03
C PRO A 337 33.02 42.60 12.59
N ALA A 338 33.06 43.74 11.91
CA ALA A 338 33.56 43.83 10.54
C ALA A 338 34.98 43.22 10.44
N GLY A 339 35.12 42.10 9.72
CA GLY A 339 36.42 41.52 9.37
C GLY A 339 36.80 40.16 9.99
N LYS A 340 35.89 39.38 10.59
CA LYS A 340 36.15 37.95 10.82
C LYS A 340 35.47 37.10 9.74
N PRO A 341 36.24 36.40 8.87
CA PRO A 341 35.67 35.36 8.04
C PRO A 341 35.10 34.25 8.93
N SER A 342 33.99 33.66 8.50
CA SER A 342 33.38 32.49 9.14
C SER A 342 34.35 31.28 9.09
N GLU A 343 34.43 30.52 10.18
CA GLU A 343 35.28 29.32 10.31
C GLU A 343 34.84 28.16 9.38
N ASP A 344 33.76 28.33 8.61
CA ASP A 344 33.22 27.32 7.68
C ASP A 344 33.92 27.28 6.30
N GLN A 345 34.95 28.10 6.06
CA GLN A 345 35.60 28.22 4.74
C GLN A 345 36.77 27.24 4.47
N GLU A 346 37.11 26.32 5.38
CA GLU A 346 38.27 25.42 5.17
C GLU A 346 37.98 24.09 4.41
N GLU A 347 36.74 23.77 4.06
CA GLU A 347 36.44 22.53 3.30
C GLU A 347 35.56 22.75 2.06
N ALA A 348 36.08 23.45 1.05
CA ALA A 348 35.56 23.33 -0.32
C ALA A 348 36.68 23.48 -1.36
N THR A 349 37.38 22.37 -1.63
CA THR A 349 38.33 22.29 -2.73
C THR A 349 37.61 22.29 -4.10
N ALA A 350 37.97 23.29 -4.91
CA ALA A 350 38.17 23.27 -6.36
C ALA A 350 37.12 22.58 -7.27
N ARG A 351 36.30 23.40 -7.95
CA ARG A 351 35.85 23.15 -9.33
C ARG A 351 35.84 24.46 -10.13
N PRO A 352 36.37 24.50 -11.38
CA PRO A 352 36.23 25.66 -12.24
C PRO A 352 35.02 25.48 -13.16
N GLY A 353 34.12 26.46 -13.22
CA GLY A 353 32.99 26.43 -14.15
C GLY A 353 32.05 27.63 -14.08
N ASN A 354 32.34 28.63 -14.93
CA ASN A 354 31.42 29.54 -15.61
C ASN A 354 30.30 30.27 -14.83
N GLY A 355 30.53 31.57 -14.64
CA GLY A 355 29.60 32.59 -15.13
C GLY A 355 28.25 32.70 -14.44
N ALA A 356 28.27 32.92 -13.14
CA ALA A 356 27.29 33.76 -12.47
C ALA A 356 28.10 34.64 -11.49
N GLU A 357 27.82 35.93 -11.46
CA GLU A 357 28.26 36.80 -10.39
C GLU A 357 27.60 36.28 -9.11
N GLU A 358 28.28 35.37 -8.40
CA GLU A 358 27.94 34.99 -7.04
C GLU A 358 28.21 36.22 -6.18
N ASP A 359 27.14 36.88 -5.73
CA ASP A 359 27.18 38.01 -4.81
C ASP A 359 28.08 37.65 -3.63
N GLU A 360 29.23 38.34 -3.53
CA GLU A 360 30.12 38.25 -2.38
C GLU A 360 29.32 38.62 -1.12
N ASP A 361 28.94 37.60 -0.35
CA ASP A 361 28.19 37.68 0.90
C ASP A 361 28.74 38.82 1.80
N ASP A 362 27.97 39.90 1.95
CA ASP A 362 28.19 40.86 3.05
C ASP A 362 27.75 40.18 4.36
N ASP A 363 28.59 39.26 4.84
CA ASP A 363 28.38 38.47 6.06
C ASP A 363 28.19 39.37 7.31
N ARG A 364 28.51 40.67 7.17
CA ARG A 364 28.28 41.70 8.18
C ARG A 364 26.82 41.80 8.62
N PHE A 365 25.87 41.64 7.70
CA PHE A 365 24.44 41.82 8.00
C PHE A 365 23.66 40.50 8.01
N SER A 366 24.35 39.36 7.85
CA SER A 366 23.71 38.04 7.73
C SER A 366 22.81 37.70 8.92
N GLY A 367 23.21 38.08 10.14
CA GLY A 367 22.38 37.92 11.35
C GLY A 367 21.13 38.81 11.33
N ILE A 368 21.22 40.05 10.86
CA ILE A 368 20.09 40.97 10.79
C ILE A 368 19.09 40.53 9.72
N TYR A 369 19.57 40.12 8.53
CA TYR A 369 18.72 39.51 7.51
C TYR A 369 18.04 38.24 8.02
N SER A 370 18.73 37.43 8.83
CA SER A 370 18.15 36.24 9.45
C SER A 370 17.07 36.56 10.47
N VAL A 371 17.18 37.64 11.25
CA VAL A 371 16.11 38.11 12.15
C VAL A 371 14.90 38.61 11.35
N ALA A 372 15.13 39.36 10.28
CA ALA A 372 14.07 39.84 9.39
C ALA A 372 13.32 38.68 8.70
N ASP A 373 14.06 37.69 8.18
CA ASP A 373 13.49 36.48 7.58
C ASP A 373 12.73 35.66 8.62
N THR A 374 13.26 35.50 9.84
CA THR A 374 12.55 34.83 10.95
C THR A 374 11.21 35.51 11.25
N LEU A 375 11.15 36.84 11.26
CA LEU A 375 9.89 37.59 11.44
C LEU A 375 8.92 37.32 10.31
N VAL A 376 9.38 37.41 9.05
CA VAL A 376 8.56 37.13 7.87
C VAL A 376 7.98 35.71 7.93
N ARG A 377 8.81 34.70 8.23
CA ARG A 377 8.38 33.30 8.33
C ARG A 377 7.40 33.09 9.47
N LEU A 378 7.67 33.63 10.66
CA LEU A 378 6.77 33.53 11.81
C LEU A 378 5.36 34.05 11.45
N LEU A 379 5.28 35.22 10.82
CA LEU A 379 4.01 35.82 10.41
C LEU A 379 3.34 35.06 9.26
N LYS A 380 4.12 34.59 8.29
CA LYS A 380 3.65 33.83 7.12
C LYS A 380 3.06 32.48 7.52
N TYR A 381 3.62 31.84 8.55
CA TYR A 381 3.21 30.51 9.00
C TYR A 381 2.20 30.49 10.15
N LEU A 382 1.66 31.65 10.56
CA LEU A 382 0.51 31.66 11.46
C LEU A 382 -0.64 30.83 10.85
N PRO A 383 -1.37 30.00 11.63
CA PRO A 383 -2.53 29.26 11.14
C PRO A 383 -3.57 30.18 10.50
N GLU A 384 -3.74 31.36 11.11
CA GLU A 384 -4.57 32.44 10.61
C GLU A 384 -3.70 33.70 10.40
N PRO A 385 -3.77 34.36 9.24
CA PRO A 385 -3.06 35.62 9.00
C PRO A 385 -3.44 36.71 10.02
N ILE A 386 -2.58 37.73 10.14
CA ILE A 386 -2.85 38.86 11.05
C ILE A 386 -4.20 39.50 10.71
N ILE A 387 -4.53 39.65 9.42
CA ILE A 387 -5.90 39.96 9.00
C ILE A 387 -6.60 38.61 8.77
N PRO A 388 -7.54 38.18 9.64
CA PRO A 388 -8.16 36.87 9.56
C PRO A 388 -8.84 36.61 8.21
N PHE A 389 -8.94 35.34 7.80
CA PHE A 389 -9.43 34.98 6.46
C PHE A 389 -10.84 35.53 6.18
N GLY A 390 -11.70 35.61 7.19
CA GLY A 390 -13.06 36.16 7.08
C GLY A 390 -13.12 37.67 6.75
N TYR A 391 -12.02 38.40 6.86
CA TYR A 391 -11.93 39.83 6.51
C TYR A 391 -11.28 40.05 5.15
N PHE A 392 -10.82 38.99 4.47
CA PHE A 392 -10.05 39.09 3.23
C PHE A 392 -10.78 39.90 2.15
N GLU A 393 -12.00 39.51 1.80
CA GLU A 393 -12.80 40.18 0.76
C GLU A 393 -13.06 41.65 1.11
N ARG A 394 -13.47 41.93 2.35
CA ARG A 394 -13.71 43.30 2.83
C ARG A 394 -12.47 44.18 2.72
N CYS A 395 -11.28 43.65 3.01
CA CYS A 395 -10.02 44.38 2.85
C CYS A 395 -9.65 44.62 1.38
N VAL A 396 -9.88 43.63 0.51
CA VAL A 396 -9.62 43.76 -0.94
C VAL A 396 -10.54 44.81 -1.55
N GLU A 397 -11.83 44.83 -1.20
CA GLU A 397 -12.78 45.86 -1.63
C GLU A 397 -12.43 47.26 -1.09
N ALA A 398 -11.91 47.32 0.16
CA ALA A 398 -11.49 48.56 0.79
C ALA A 398 -10.17 49.12 0.23
N GLY A 399 -9.41 48.34 -0.56
CA GLY A 399 -8.13 48.73 -1.16
C GLY A 399 -8.16 50.01 -2.01
N GLY A 400 -9.34 50.55 -2.33
CA GLY A 400 -9.52 51.84 -3.02
C GLY A 400 -10.36 52.88 -2.25
N ARG A 401 -10.73 52.67 -0.98
CA ARG A 401 -11.68 53.52 -0.24
C ARG A 401 -11.31 53.68 1.25
N ASN A 402 -10.68 54.81 1.60
CA ASN A 402 -10.18 55.11 2.95
C ASN A 402 -11.22 55.00 4.09
N ALA A 403 -12.50 55.29 3.83
CA ALA A 403 -13.54 55.26 4.87
C ALA A 403 -13.89 53.84 5.37
N ILE A 404 -13.71 52.82 4.53
CA ILE A 404 -14.05 51.42 4.85
C ILE A 404 -12.89 50.75 5.60
N VAL A 405 -11.67 51.19 5.35
CA VAL A 405 -10.45 50.61 5.92
C VAL A 405 -10.42 50.67 7.45
N PHE A 406 -10.74 51.83 8.05
CA PHE A 406 -10.78 51.97 9.52
C PHE A 406 -11.91 51.15 10.16
N GLN A 407 -13.07 51.06 9.51
CA GLN A 407 -14.17 50.23 9.99
C GLN A 407 -13.83 48.74 10.00
N VAL A 408 -13.03 48.28 9.02
CA VAL A 408 -12.56 46.89 8.99
C VAL A 408 -11.57 46.65 10.13
N LEU A 409 -10.61 47.56 10.35
CA LEU A 409 -9.64 47.45 11.44
C LEU A 409 -10.29 47.46 12.83
N ASP A 410 -11.25 48.35 13.08
CA ASP A 410 -11.96 48.44 14.37
C ASP A 410 -12.75 47.16 14.68
N SER A 411 -13.07 46.36 13.66
CA SER A 411 -13.77 45.08 13.80
C SER A 411 -12.85 43.87 13.92
N LEU A 412 -11.52 44.05 13.87
CA LEU A 412 -10.56 42.95 14.04
C LEU A 412 -10.49 42.50 15.51
N PRO A 413 -10.16 41.21 15.76
CA PRO A 413 -9.82 40.76 17.11
C PRO A 413 -8.69 41.62 17.70
N ARG A 414 -8.75 41.88 19.02
CA ARG A 414 -7.85 42.83 19.69
C ARG A 414 -6.37 42.48 19.50
N ALA A 415 -5.99 41.20 19.63
CA ALA A 415 -4.63 40.75 19.41
C ALA A 415 -4.16 41.02 17.97
N ASN A 416 -4.99 40.69 16.98
CA ASN A 416 -4.73 40.93 15.57
C ASN A 416 -4.55 42.42 15.27
N LEU A 417 -5.43 43.28 15.79
CA LEU A 417 -5.35 44.73 15.61
C LEU A 417 -4.06 45.30 16.20
N ASN A 418 -3.73 44.93 17.44
CA ASN A 418 -2.52 45.43 18.10
C ASN A 418 -1.26 45.05 17.32
N VAL A 419 -1.16 43.80 16.86
CA VAL A 419 0.00 43.31 16.12
C VAL A 419 0.06 43.95 14.73
N PHE A 420 -1.08 44.14 14.07
CA PHE A 420 -1.15 44.88 12.81
C PHE A 420 -0.62 46.31 12.97
N VAL A 421 -1.11 47.06 13.95
CA VAL A 421 -0.68 48.45 14.20
C VAL A 421 0.80 48.50 14.56
N PHE A 422 1.27 47.59 15.41
CA PHE A 422 2.67 47.53 15.83
C PHE A 422 3.61 47.25 14.65
N LEU A 423 3.29 46.24 13.83
CA LEU A 423 4.08 45.88 12.66
C LEU A 423 4.07 46.98 11.61
N VAL A 424 2.91 47.52 11.26
CA VAL A 424 2.78 48.60 10.27
C VAL A 424 3.56 49.83 10.70
N SER A 425 3.51 50.17 12.00
CA SER A 425 4.27 51.31 12.55
C SER A 425 5.78 51.10 12.39
N PHE A 426 6.27 49.87 12.65
CA PHE A 426 7.66 49.51 12.42
C PHE A 426 8.05 49.53 10.94
N ILE A 427 7.24 48.94 10.05
CA ILE A 427 7.51 48.94 8.60
C ILE A 427 7.52 50.39 8.06
N LYS A 428 6.66 51.26 8.57
CA LYS A 428 6.70 52.68 8.24
C LYS A 428 8.04 53.31 8.63
N GLU A 429 8.57 53.02 9.80
CA GLU A 429 9.89 53.50 10.22
C GLU A 429 11.02 53.00 9.31
N VAL A 430 10.96 51.74 8.86
CA VAL A 430 11.88 51.18 7.86
C VAL A 430 11.81 51.96 6.54
N THR A 431 10.62 52.34 6.07
CA THR A 431 10.48 53.11 4.82
C THR A 431 11.07 54.53 4.92
N LEU A 432 11.03 55.14 6.12
CA LEU A 432 11.61 56.47 6.36
C LEU A 432 13.14 56.47 6.34
N HIS A 433 13.75 55.34 6.68
CA HIS A 433 15.21 55.16 6.68
C HIS A 433 15.77 54.60 5.37
N ALA A 434 14.91 54.20 4.43
CA ALA A 434 15.33 53.72 3.12
C ALA A 434 15.89 54.85 2.24
N MET A 435 16.81 54.51 1.32
CA MET A 435 17.37 55.46 0.35
C MET A 435 16.31 56.12 -0.53
N ASP A 436 15.29 55.36 -0.93
CA ASP A 436 14.11 55.84 -1.64
C ASP A 436 12.85 55.36 -0.92
N THR A 437 12.21 56.29 -0.21
CA THR A 437 11.01 56.02 0.59
C THR A 437 9.84 55.50 -0.26
N GLU A 438 9.64 56.02 -1.48
CA GLU A 438 8.47 55.64 -2.29
C GLU A 438 8.66 54.26 -2.92
N ILE A 439 9.88 53.94 -3.37
CA ILE A 439 10.23 52.58 -3.82
C ILE A 439 10.14 51.59 -2.65
N ALA A 440 10.65 51.96 -1.47
CA ALA A 440 10.57 51.11 -0.29
C ALA A 440 9.13 50.82 0.13
N LYS A 441 8.26 51.84 0.15
CA LYS A 441 6.81 51.67 0.38
C LYS A 441 6.17 50.74 -0.64
N GLU A 442 6.51 50.88 -1.93
CA GLU A 442 5.96 50.02 -2.96
C GLU A 442 6.36 48.55 -2.76
N LYS A 443 7.65 48.29 -2.55
CA LYS A 443 8.15 46.91 -2.35
C LYS A 443 7.64 46.30 -1.04
N LEU A 444 7.67 47.04 0.07
CA LEU A 444 7.25 46.54 1.39
C LEU A 444 5.73 46.35 1.46
N SER A 445 4.93 47.23 0.83
CA SER A 445 3.48 47.02 0.75
C SER A 445 3.12 45.74 -0.01
N LEU A 446 3.87 45.41 -1.07
CA LEU A 446 3.69 44.17 -1.82
C LEU A 446 4.02 42.95 -0.95
N LEU A 447 5.19 42.96 -0.31
CA LEU A 447 5.61 41.87 0.59
C LEU A 447 4.61 41.68 1.73
N MET A 448 4.27 42.75 2.46
CA MET A 448 3.34 42.69 3.59
C MET A 448 1.94 42.27 3.16
N ALA A 449 1.46 42.64 1.96
CA ALA A 449 0.20 42.13 1.44
C ALA A 449 0.19 40.60 1.26
N THR A 450 1.34 40.00 0.91
CA THR A 450 1.46 38.52 0.81
C THR A 450 1.51 37.81 2.15
N ILE A 451 1.88 38.51 3.24
CA ILE A 451 2.05 37.93 4.57
C ILE A 451 0.82 38.19 5.45
N LEU A 452 0.33 39.42 5.47
CA LEU A 452 -0.69 39.92 6.40
C LEU A 452 -2.12 39.67 5.91
N LEU A 453 -2.33 39.70 4.59
CA LEU A 453 -3.62 39.56 3.94
C LEU A 453 -3.58 38.36 2.99
N ARG A 454 -3.55 37.15 3.56
CA ARG A 454 -3.48 35.89 2.81
C ARG A 454 -4.88 35.42 2.41
N PRO A 455 -5.08 34.93 1.18
CA PRO A 455 -6.33 34.27 0.82
C PRO A 455 -6.44 32.89 1.46
N SER A 456 -7.66 32.43 1.71
CA SER A 456 -7.92 31.06 2.16
C SER A 456 -7.73 30.07 1.00
N LYS A 457 -7.55 28.77 1.30
CA LYS A 457 -7.50 27.73 0.24
C LYS A 457 -8.76 27.74 -0.64
N ALA A 458 -9.93 27.87 -0.01
CA ALA A 458 -11.20 27.95 -0.73
C ALA A 458 -11.25 29.16 -1.68
N THR A 459 -10.77 30.32 -1.23
CA THR A 459 -10.71 31.53 -2.05
C THR A 459 -9.80 31.31 -3.27
N ILE A 460 -8.63 30.68 -3.09
CA ILE A 460 -7.68 30.35 -4.17
C ILE A 460 -8.31 29.46 -5.24
N GLU A 461 -9.17 28.52 -4.84
CA GLU A 461 -9.81 27.57 -5.76
C GLU A 461 -11.00 28.20 -6.53
N THR A 462 -11.64 29.22 -5.98
CA THR A 462 -12.86 29.83 -6.57
C THR A 462 -12.61 31.09 -7.38
N GLU A 463 -11.56 31.84 -7.08
CA GLU A 463 -11.30 33.15 -7.69
C GLU A 463 -10.10 33.10 -8.65
N ASP A 464 -10.22 33.77 -9.80
CA ASP A 464 -9.09 34.02 -10.67
C ASP A 464 -8.18 35.06 -10.00
N PHE A 465 -7.08 34.60 -9.38
CA PHE A 465 -6.03 35.41 -8.77
C PHE A 465 -5.22 36.18 -9.84
N THR A 466 -5.93 36.95 -10.65
CA THR A 466 -5.38 37.91 -11.61
C THR A 466 -4.61 39.01 -10.87
N GLY A 467 -3.74 39.73 -11.60
CA GLY A 467 -2.96 40.87 -11.06
C GLY A 467 -3.80 41.94 -10.34
N THR A 468 -5.11 42.01 -10.60
CA THR A 468 -6.04 42.95 -9.98
C THR A 468 -6.24 42.70 -8.48
N ILE A 469 -6.38 41.44 -8.03
CA ILE A 469 -6.54 41.14 -6.60
C ILE A 469 -5.25 41.45 -5.84
N MET A 470 -4.10 41.10 -6.43
CA MET A 470 -2.80 41.44 -5.85
C MET A 470 -2.60 42.95 -5.73
N GLN A 471 -3.03 43.71 -6.76
CA GLN A 471 -3.02 45.17 -6.75
C GLN A 471 -3.87 45.74 -5.62
N HIS A 472 -5.11 45.24 -5.43
CA HIS A 472 -5.99 45.74 -4.38
C HIS A 472 -5.48 45.42 -2.96
N ARG A 473 -4.92 44.22 -2.75
CA ARG A 473 -4.27 43.85 -1.48
C ARG A 473 -3.11 44.79 -1.16
N ARG A 474 -2.28 45.08 -2.17
CA ARG A 474 -1.18 46.05 -2.04
C ARG A 474 -1.70 47.43 -1.70
N CYS A 475 -2.71 47.92 -2.42
CA CYS A 475 -3.30 49.24 -2.17
C CYS A 475 -3.91 49.36 -0.76
N PHE A 476 -4.50 48.28 -0.24
CA PHE A 476 -4.97 48.23 1.15
C PHE A 476 -3.81 48.45 2.15
N ILE A 477 -2.72 47.67 2.04
CA ILE A 477 -1.58 47.79 2.95
C ILE A 477 -0.85 49.13 2.79
N ARG A 478 -0.71 49.61 1.55
CA ARG A 478 -0.01 50.86 1.24
C ARG A 478 -0.66 52.09 1.90
N GLN A 479 -1.96 52.06 2.22
CA GLN A 479 -2.61 53.18 2.91
C GLN A 479 -2.06 53.43 4.32
N PHE A 480 -1.31 52.48 4.87
CA PHE A 480 -0.76 52.58 6.22
C PHE A 480 0.76 52.81 6.28
N LEU A 481 1.46 52.78 5.14
CA LEU A 481 2.90 53.01 5.00
C LEU A 481 3.15 54.38 4.38
#